data_AF-A0A966PP66-F1
#
_entry.id   AF-A0A966PP66-F1
#
_cell.length_a   1.000
_cell.length_b   1.000
_cell.length_c   1.000
_cell.angle_alpha   90.00
_cell.angle_beta   90.00
_cell.angle_gamma   90.00
#
_symmetry.space_group_name_H-M   'P 1'
#
loop_
_entity.id
_entity.type
_entity.pdbx_description
1 polymer ?
#
loop_
_entity_poly.entity_id
_entity_poly.type
_entity_poly.pdbx_seq_one_letter_code
_entity_poly.pdbx_strand_id
1 'polypeptide(L)' 'MRGAQELGDGCVAYLQPDGGWGWSNAGLVVGYGASLLIDTLFDLELTAE' A
#
# COMPACT_ATOMS: atom_id res chain seq x y z
N MET A 1 8.28 5.96 8.88
CA MET A 1 8.12 5.93 7.41
C MET A 1 6.64 6.04 7.13
N ARG A 2 6.22 6.86 6.17
CA ARG A 2 4.79 7.11 5.86
C ARG A 2 4.61 7.08 4.35
N GLY A 3 3.49 6.51 3.89
CA GLY A 3 3.15 6.43 2.47
C GLY A 3 3.95 5.38 1.71
N ALA A 4 4.00 5.51 0.38
CA ALA A 4 4.67 4.57 -0.51
C ALA A 4 6.19 4.56 -0.32
N GLN A 5 6.76 3.37 -0.16
CA GLN A 5 8.19 3.10 -0.03
C GLN A 5 8.59 2.06 -1.08
N GLU A 6 9.62 2.36 -1.88
CA GLU A 6 10.21 1.40 -2.82
C GLU A 6 11.10 0.41 -2.05
N LEU A 7 10.93 -0.89 -2.33
CA LEU A 7 11.60 -1.98 -1.62
C LEU A 7 12.61 -2.75 -2.49
N GLY A 8 12.70 -2.44 -3.78
CA GLY A 8 13.47 -3.15 -4.80
C GLY A 8 12.59 -3.94 -5.76
N ASP A 9 13.11 -4.19 -6.96
CA ASP A 9 12.54 -5.08 -7.98
C ASP A 9 11.05 -4.81 -8.31
N GLY A 10 10.67 -3.53 -8.32
CA GLY A 10 9.30 -3.12 -8.63
C GLY A 10 8.30 -3.38 -7.50
N CYS A 11 8.77 -3.68 -6.29
CA CYS A 11 7.95 -3.84 -5.10
C CYS A 11 7.83 -2.51 -4.34
N VAL A 12 6.60 -2.10 -4.05
CA VAL A 12 6.29 -0.89 -3.28
C VAL A 12 5.38 -1.25 -2.13
N ALA A 13 5.71 -0.78 -0.93
CA ALA A 13 4.84 -0.87 0.24
C ALA A 13 4.27 0.50 0.59
N TYR A 14 2.96 0.59 0.74
CA TYR A 14 2.30 1.75 1.31
C TYR A 14 2.09 1.51 2.80
N LEU A 15 2.80 2.30 3.63
CA LEU A 15 2.75 2.19 5.08
C LEU A 15 1.91 3.31 5.69
N GLN A 16 0.87 2.92 6.43
CA GLN A 16 0.05 3.83 7.21
C GLN A 16 0.86 4.44 8.35
N PRO A 17 0.56 5.68 8.74
CA PRO A 17 1.24 6.34 9.84
C PRO A 17 0.99 5.58 11.17
N ASP A 18 1.95 5.65 12.08
CA ASP A 18 1.81 5.31 13.51
C ASP A 18 1.69 3.83 13.89
N GLY A 19 1.33 2.95 12.95
CA GLY A 19 1.28 1.49 13.16
C GLY A 19 0.27 1.04 14.22
N GLY A 20 -0.75 1.86 14.50
CA GLY A 20 -1.83 1.53 15.42
C GLY A 20 -2.67 0.33 14.96
N TRP A 21 -3.47 -0.22 15.87
CA TRP A 21 -4.34 -1.35 15.55
C TRP A 21 -5.48 -0.94 14.61
N GLY A 22 -5.72 -1.76 13.59
CA GLY A 22 -6.82 -1.57 12.63
C GLY A 22 -6.40 -0.96 11.30
N TRP A 23 -5.23 -0.32 11.20
CA TRP A 23 -4.77 0.25 9.94
C TRP A 23 -4.43 -0.83 8.91
N SER A 24 -4.89 -0.63 7.67
CA SER A 24 -4.58 -1.49 6.53
C SER A 24 -3.42 -0.90 5.73
N ASN A 25 -2.35 -1.67 5.54
CA ASN A 25 -1.28 -1.33 4.61
C ASN A 25 -1.63 -1.88 3.22
N ALA A 26 -0.96 -1.39 2.18
CA ALA A 26 -1.10 -1.94 0.83
C ALA A 26 0.26 -2.22 0.20
N GLY A 27 0.27 -3.15 -0.75
CA GLY A 27 1.43 -3.49 -1.57
C GLY A 27 1.14 -3.33 -3.05
N LEU A 28 2.14 -2.92 -3.82
CA LEU A 28 2.09 -2.90 -5.29
C LEU A 28 3.31 -3.64 -5.83
N VAL A 29 3.06 -4.61 -6.72
CA VAL A 29 4.11 -5.28 -7.50
C VAL A 29 3.96 -4.87 -8.95
N VAL A 30 4.97 -4.18 -9.48
CA VAL A 30 5.00 -3.68 -10.86
C VAL A 30 5.71 -4.69 -11.75
N GLY A 31 4.97 -5.32 -12.65
CA GLY A 31 5.49 -6.20 -13.68
C GLY A 31 5.47 -5.56 -15.08
N TYR A 32 5.92 -6.31 -16.08
CA TYR A 32 5.84 -5.87 -17.47
C TYR A 32 4.43 -6.08 -18.03
N GLY A 33 3.73 -4.99 -18.33
CA GLY A 33 2.39 -5.00 -18.94
C GLY A 33 1.22 -5.21 -17.96
N ALA A 34 1.49 -5.57 -16.71
CA ALA A 34 0.50 -5.68 -15.64
C ALA A 34 1.12 -5.38 -14.28
N SER A 35 0.29 -5.03 -13.31
CA SER A 35 0.68 -4.86 -11.92
C SER A 35 -0.34 -5.52 -10.99
N LEU A 36 0.13 -5.96 -9.83
CA LEU A 36 -0.70 -6.59 -8.80
C LEU A 36 -0.80 -5.65 -7.61
N LEU A 37 -2.03 -5.26 -7.26
CA LEU A 37 -2.35 -4.58 -6.01
C LEU A 37 -2.68 -5.63 -4.94
N ILE A 38 -2.06 -5.48 -3.77
CA ILE A 38 -2.19 -6.38 -2.61
C ILE A 38 -2.79 -5.56 -1.47
N ASP A 39 -3.94 -6.00 -0.98
CA ASP A 39 -4.85 -5.28 -0.08
C ASP A 39 -5.34 -3.93 -0.66
N THR A 40 -6.65 -3.65 -0.54
CA THR A 40 -7.27 -2.44 -1.12
C THR A 40 -7.49 -1.33 -0.10
N LEU A 41 -6.74 -1.34 1.01
CA LEU A 41 -6.99 -0.47 2.16
C LEU A 41 -8.42 -0.67 2.73
N PHE A 42 -8.90 0.31 3.50
CA PHE A 42 -10.31 0.35 3.90
C PHE A 42 -11.24 0.63 2.71
N ASP A 43 -12.56 0.61 2.95
CA ASP A 43 -13.52 1.03 1.94
C ASP A 43 -13.35 2.51 1.52
N LEU A 44 -14.06 2.92 0.48
CA LEU A 44 -13.96 4.27 -0.10
C LEU A 44 -14.31 5.38 0.91
N GLU A 45 -15.18 5.11 1.88
CA GLU A 45 -15.57 6.09 2.90
C GLU A 45 -14.45 6.31 3.94
N LEU A 46 -13.61 5.30 4.16
CA LEU A 46 -12.54 5.30 5.16
C LEU A 46 -11.14 5.55 4.58
N THR A 47 -11.02 5.74 3.26
CA THR A 47 -9.74 5.99 2.56
C THR A 47 -9.52 7.45 2.18
N ALA A 48 -10.43 8.35 2.54
CA ALA A 48 -10.30 9.79 2.31
C ALA A 48 -9.41 10.47 3.38
N GLU A 49 -8.09 10.33 3.23
CA GLU A 49 -7.09 11.25 3.81
C GLU A 49 -6.29 11.95 2.71
#